data_AF-A0A7S3XKQ5-F1
#
_entry.id   AF-A0A7S3XKQ5-F1
#
_cell.length_a   1.000
_cell.length_b   1.000
_cell.length_c   1.000
_cell.angle_alpha   90.00
_cell.angle_beta   90.00
_cell.angle_gamma   90.00
#
_symmetry.space_group_name_H-M   'P 1'
#
loop_
_entity.id
_entity.type
_entity.pdbx_description
1 polymer ?
#
loop_
_entity_poly.entity_id
_entity_poly.type
_entity_poly.pdbx_seq_one_letter_code
_entity_poly.pdbx_strand_id
1 'polypeptide(L)'
;ALLLLHPSVLIADVDCTVEQDLCGEFGVSGYPTIKYFTSETDKKGESYNGGRDKAELKKFTEETLNKGCQISAVTECSEKEQAYVEKQKSKDKAALEKELGRLQGMAGGGMAAEKKQWLGQRIGLLKQLVK
;
A
#
# COMPACT_ATOMS: atom_id res chain seq x y z
N ALA A 1 13.93 10.05 -12.94
CA ALA A 1 12.82 11.04 -12.91
C ALA A 1 11.74 10.47 -11.99
N LEU A 2 11.37 11.16 -10.91
CA LEU A 2 10.34 10.68 -9.97
C LEU A 2 8.97 10.71 -10.67
N LEU A 3 8.46 9.55 -11.08
CA LEU A 3 7.09 9.41 -11.54
C LEU A 3 6.22 8.92 -10.39
N LEU A 4 5.42 9.84 -9.85
CA LEU A 4 4.36 9.60 -8.88
C LEU A 4 3.35 8.60 -9.44
N LEU A 5 3.28 7.39 -8.88
CA LEU A 5 2.21 6.44 -9.14
C LEU A 5 1.85 5.72 -7.83
N HIS A 6 0.74 6.19 -7.23
CA HIS A 6 0.19 5.88 -5.90
C HIS A 6 0.86 6.58 -4.70
N PRO A 7 0.12 7.34 -3.88
CA PRO A 7 0.70 8.05 -2.74
C PRO A 7 1.32 7.13 -1.68
N SER A 8 0.92 5.85 -1.65
CA SER A 8 1.41 4.85 -0.71
C SER A 8 2.53 3.95 -1.24
N VAL A 9 2.88 4.03 -2.53
CA VAL A 9 3.88 3.14 -3.14
C VAL A 9 4.86 3.95 -3.97
N LEU A 10 6.14 3.89 -3.59
CA LEU A 10 7.24 4.47 -4.36
C LEU A 10 7.77 3.42 -5.35
N ILE A 11 7.83 3.79 -6.63
CA ILE A 11 8.48 3.00 -7.67
C ILE A 11 9.71 3.78 -8.14
N ALA A 12 10.86 3.11 -8.14
CA ALA A 12 12.13 3.69 -8.56
C ALA A 12 12.88 2.70 -9.45
N ASP A 13 13.68 3.25 -10.36
CA ASP A 13 14.66 2.52 -11.17
C ASP A 13 16.08 2.94 -10.77
N VAL A 14 17.03 2.01 -10.90
CA VAL A 14 18.45 2.22 -10.63
C VAL A 14 19.24 1.66 -11.80
N ASP A 15 20.08 2.47 -12.42
CA ASP A 15 21.01 2.02 -13.46
C ASP A 15 22.27 1.44 -12.83
N CYS A 16 22.30 0.12 -12.69
CA CYS A 16 23.44 -0.61 -12.14
C CYS A 16 24.69 -0.62 -13.03
N THR A 17 24.62 -0.10 -14.27
CA THR A 17 25.84 0.10 -15.07
C THR A 17 26.63 1.30 -14.57
N VAL A 18 25.95 2.26 -13.93
CA VAL A 18 26.52 3.45 -13.29
C VAL A 18 26.72 3.23 -11.79
N GLU A 19 25.69 2.74 -11.09
CA GLU A 19 25.66 2.59 -9.63
C GLU A 19 26.08 1.16 -9.18
N GLN A 20 27.29 0.75 -9.55
CA GLN A 20 27.76 -0.63 -9.35
C GLN A 20 27.86 -1.04 -7.88
N ASP A 21 28.40 -0.18 -7.02
CA ASP A 21 28.57 -0.47 -5.59
C ASP A 21 27.23 -0.65 -4.89
N LEU A 22 26.25 0.22 -5.20
CA LEU A 22 24.89 0.13 -4.68
C LEU A 22 24.23 -1.20 -5.11
N CYS A 23 24.33 -1.54 -6.39
CA CYS A 23 23.75 -2.79 -6.89
C CYS A 23 24.44 -4.03 -6.30
N GLY A 24 25.76 -3.98 -6.05
CA GLY A 24 26.50 -5.00 -5.31
C GLY A 24 26.03 -5.13 -3.86
N GLU A 25 25.86 -4.02 -3.13
CA GLU A 25 25.38 -4.00 -1.75
C GLU A 25 24.00 -4.67 -1.61
N PHE A 26 23.11 -4.39 -2.56
CA PHE A 26 21.75 -4.94 -2.61
C PHE A 26 21.70 -6.33 -3.25
N GLY A 27 22.83 -6.89 -3.69
CA GLY A 27 22.92 -8.27 -4.20
C GLY A 27 22.32 -8.47 -5.59
N VAL A 28 22.35 -7.44 -6.44
CA VAL A 28 21.91 -7.52 -7.83
C VAL A 28 23.01 -8.14 -8.67
N SER A 29 22.78 -9.36 -9.19
CA SER A 29 23.75 -10.12 -10.00
C SER A 29 23.33 -10.31 -11.46
N GLY A 30 22.12 -9.89 -11.83
CA GLY A 30 21.60 -10.00 -13.20
C GLY A 30 20.46 -9.02 -13.46
N TYR A 31 20.28 -8.64 -14.72
CA TYR A 31 19.30 -7.62 -15.10
C TYR A 31 18.17 -8.19 -15.97
N PRO A 32 16.92 -7.71 -15.81
CA PRO A 32 16.48 -6.85 -14.71
C PRO A 32 16.22 -7.68 -13.43
N THR A 33 16.58 -7.08 -12.28
CA THR A 33 16.20 -7.57 -10.94
C THR A 33 15.21 -6.59 -10.35
N ILE A 34 14.06 -7.10 -9.88
CA ILE A 34 13.03 -6.28 -9.21
C ILE A 34 13.09 -6.63 -7.73
N LYS A 35 13.22 -5.61 -6.90
CA LYS A 35 13.17 -5.72 -5.44
C LYS A 35 12.03 -4.90 -4.90
N TYR A 36 11.50 -5.34 -3.76
CA TYR A 36 10.46 -4.62 -3.04
C TYR A 36 10.84 -4.44 -1.58
N PHE A 37 10.30 -3.36 -1.01
CA PHE A 37 10.61 -2.91 0.34
C PHE A 37 9.31 -2.65 1.09
N THR A 38 9.16 -3.29 2.25
CA THR A 38 8.06 -3.02 3.18
C THR A 38 8.63 -2.83 4.59
N SER A 39 7.77 -2.66 5.61
CA SER A 39 8.24 -2.69 7.01
C SER A 39 8.63 -4.09 7.49
N GLU A 40 8.30 -5.13 6.73
CA GLU A 40 8.53 -6.53 7.08
C GLU A 40 9.76 -7.12 6.36
N THR A 41 10.16 -6.53 5.23
CA THR A 41 11.38 -6.92 4.52
C THR A 41 12.63 -6.49 5.28
N ASP A 42 13.76 -7.13 4.99
CA ASP A 42 15.05 -6.63 5.44
C ASP A 42 15.44 -5.29 4.77
N LYS A 43 16.56 -4.70 5.21
CA LYS A 43 17.07 -3.42 4.67
C LYS A 43 17.50 -3.49 3.20
N LYS A 44 17.79 -4.68 2.68
CA LYS A 44 18.21 -4.93 1.29
C LYS A 44 17.03 -5.28 0.38
N GLY A 45 15.83 -5.34 0.95
CA GLY A 45 14.59 -5.69 0.26
C GLY A 45 14.56 -7.14 -0.19
N GLU A 46 13.36 -7.60 -0.52
CA GLU A 46 13.16 -8.94 -1.02
C GLU A 46 13.03 -8.95 -2.54
N SER A 47 13.44 -10.06 -3.16
CA SER A 47 13.34 -10.22 -4.61
C SER A 47 11.91 -10.52 -5.04
N TYR A 48 11.40 -9.76 -6.00
CA TYR A 48 10.15 -10.08 -6.67
C TYR A 48 10.38 -11.12 -7.77
N ASN A 49 9.78 -12.30 -7.59
CA ASN A 49 9.89 -13.44 -8.51
C ASN A 49 8.57 -13.76 -9.24
N GLY A 50 7.54 -12.91 -9.09
CA GLY A 50 6.30 -13.04 -9.85
C GLY A 50 6.46 -12.64 -11.31
N GLY A 51 5.41 -12.80 -12.11
CA GLY A 51 5.50 -12.44 -13.51
C GLY A 51 5.50 -10.93 -13.73
N ARG A 52 6.17 -10.52 -14.81
CA ARG A 52 6.63 -9.14 -15.02
C ARG A 52 5.74 -8.37 -15.97
N ASP A 53 4.55 -8.89 -16.27
CA ASP A 53 3.56 -8.13 -17.01
C ASP A 53 2.86 -7.10 -16.11
N LYS A 54 2.23 -6.12 -16.75
CA LYS A 54 1.58 -5.00 -16.06
C LYS A 54 0.50 -5.47 -15.08
N ALA A 55 -0.25 -6.54 -15.40
CA ALA A 55 -1.33 -7.01 -14.57
C ALA A 55 -0.79 -7.68 -13.29
N GLU A 56 0.25 -8.50 -13.41
CA GLU A 56 0.87 -9.17 -12.26
C GLU A 56 1.62 -8.20 -11.33
N LEU A 57 2.36 -7.24 -11.90
CA LEU A 57 3.03 -6.20 -11.12
C LEU A 57 2.02 -5.28 -10.40
N LYS A 58 0.92 -4.93 -11.08
CA LYS A 58 -0.16 -4.14 -10.47
C LYS A 58 -0.79 -4.90 -9.30
N LYS A 59 -1.10 -6.18 -9.50
CA LYS A 59 -1.68 -7.03 -8.45
C LYS A 59 -0.75 -7.11 -7.23
N PHE A 60 0.53 -7.37 -7.45
CA PHE A 60 1.52 -7.41 -6.36
C PHE A 60 1.60 -6.07 -5.61
N THR A 61 1.60 -4.96 -6.34
CA THR A 61 1.61 -3.62 -5.75
C THR A 61 0.39 -3.39 -4.87
N GLU A 62 -0.80 -3.77 -5.34
CA GLU A 62 -2.06 -3.60 -4.61
C GLU A 62 -2.18 -4.52 -3.39
N GLU A 63 -1.67 -5.74 -3.46
CA GLU A 63 -1.79 -6.74 -2.39
C GLU A 63 -0.68 -6.67 -1.34
N THR A 64 0.53 -6.25 -1.73
CA THR A 64 1.73 -6.35 -0.88
C THR A 64 2.35 -5.00 -0.54
N LEU A 65 2.36 -4.05 -1.48
CA LEU A 65 3.08 -2.79 -1.30
C LEU A 65 2.20 -1.64 -0.85
N ASN A 66 0.89 -1.70 -1.12
CA ASN A 66 -0.05 -0.67 -0.74
C ASN A 66 -0.25 -0.66 0.78
N LYS A 67 0.63 0.06 1.48
CA LYS A 67 0.35 0.51 2.85
C LYS A 67 -0.81 1.48 2.75
N GLY A 68 -2.02 1.02 3.11
CA GLY A 68 -3.20 1.88 3.11
C GLY A 68 -2.94 3.21 3.84
N CYS A 69 -3.67 4.24 3.45
CA CYS A 69 -3.53 5.60 3.97
C CYS A 69 -3.25 5.64 5.49
N GLN A 70 -2.23 6.41 5.88
CA GLN A 70 -1.90 6.65 7.28
C GLN A 70 -2.58 7.93 7.76
N ILE A 71 -3.37 7.86 8.84
CA ILE A 71 -4.09 9.04 9.35
C ILE A 71 -3.14 10.13 9.86
N SER A 72 -1.90 9.78 10.23
CA SER A 72 -0.87 10.73 10.66
C SER A 72 -0.32 11.58 9.50
N ALA A 73 -0.46 11.09 8.27
CA ALA A 73 -0.07 11.78 7.03
C ALA A 73 -1.27 11.86 6.07
N VAL A 74 -2.47 12.14 6.60
CA VAL A 74 -3.74 12.05 5.85
C VAL A 74 -3.74 12.90 4.57
N THR A 75 -3.00 14.01 4.56
CA THR A 75 -2.85 14.90 3.40
C THR A 75 -2.17 14.24 2.20
N GLU A 76 -1.41 13.18 2.42
CA GLU A 76 -0.77 12.40 1.35
C GLU A 76 -1.72 11.33 0.80
N CYS A 77 -2.83 11.03 1.48
CA CYS A 77 -3.78 10.02 1.03
C CYS A 77 -4.65 10.49 -0.13
N SER A 78 -5.40 9.57 -0.74
CA SER A 78 -6.36 9.96 -1.78
C SER A 78 -7.46 10.87 -1.22
N GLU A 79 -8.03 11.76 -2.04
CA GLU A 79 -9.13 12.65 -1.65
C GLU A 79 -10.30 11.90 -1.00
N LYS A 80 -10.57 10.68 -1.49
CA LYS A 80 -11.63 9.81 -0.97
C LYS A 80 -11.32 9.31 0.44
N GLU A 81 -10.06 8.98 0.73
CA GLU A 81 -9.59 8.59 2.06
C GLU A 81 -9.58 9.79 3.00
N GLN A 82 -9.10 10.94 2.54
CA GLN A 82 -9.12 12.20 3.29
C GLN A 82 -10.54 12.55 3.76
N ALA A 83 -11.49 12.63 2.83
CA ALA A 83 -12.89 12.91 3.15
C ALA A 83 -13.49 11.87 4.11
N TYR A 84 -13.06 10.62 4.00
CA TYR A 84 -13.51 9.57 4.92
C TYR A 84 -12.94 9.75 6.33
N VAL A 85 -11.64 10.00 6.46
CA VAL A 85 -10.99 10.26 7.75
C VAL A 85 -11.60 11.48 8.43
N GLU A 86 -11.78 12.58 7.71
CA GLU A 86 -12.42 13.80 8.23
C GLU A 86 -13.83 13.54 8.76
N LYS A 87 -14.61 12.70 8.06
CA LYS A 87 -15.97 12.33 8.49
C LYS A 87 -15.99 11.39 9.69
N GLN A 88 -14.97 10.54 9.87
CA GLN A 88 -14.93 9.59 10.97
C GLN A 88 -14.28 10.19 12.22
N LYS A 89 -13.22 11.01 12.09
CA LYS A 89 -12.49 11.60 13.24
C LYS A 89 -13.37 12.47 14.15
N SER A 90 -14.48 13.00 13.63
CA SER A 90 -15.44 13.80 14.40
C SER A 90 -16.43 12.97 15.22
N LYS A 91 -16.37 11.63 15.12
CA LYS A 91 -17.24 10.72 15.88
C LYS A 91 -16.52 10.19 17.11
N ASP A 92 -17.31 9.79 18.10
CA ASP A 92 -16.78 9.10 19.27
C ASP A 92 -16.30 7.66 18.94
N LYS A 93 -15.47 7.13 19.83
CA LYS A 93 -14.86 5.80 19.70
C LYS A 93 -15.90 4.68 19.53
N ALA A 94 -17.03 4.75 20.25
CA ALA A 94 -18.07 3.72 20.18
C ALA A 94 -18.75 3.70 18.79
N ALA A 95 -18.98 4.86 18.20
CA ALA A 95 -19.50 4.99 16.84
C ALA A 95 -18.50 4.47 15.79
N LEU A 96 -17.20 4.70 16.01
CA LEU A 96 -16.13 4.18 15.15
C LEU A 96 -16.02 2.65 15.20
N GLU A 97 -16.08 2.06 16.40
CA GLU A 97 -16.04 0.61 16.60
C GLU A 97 -17.27 -0.08 15.97
N LYS A 98 -18.46 0.51 16.12
CA LYS A 98 -19.69 0.00 15.49
C LYS A 98 -19.59 0.01 13.96
N GLU A 99 -19.05 1.08 13.38
CA GLU A 99 -18.84 1.16 11.93
C GLU A 99 -17.77 0.16 11.47
N LEU A 100 -16.69 -0.01 12.23
CA LEU A 100 -15.64 -1.01 11.94
C LEU A 100 -16.21 -2.42 11.90
N GLY A 101 -17.00 -2.80 12.91
CA GLY A 101 -17.66 -4.12 12.96
C GLY A 101 -18.62 -4.34 11.79
N ARG A 102 -19.40 -3.31 11.42
CA ARG A 102 -20.27 -3.36 10.23
C ARG A 102 -19.49 -3.63 8.95
N LEU A 103 -18.37 -2.93 8.75
CA LEU A 103 -17.54 -3.10 7.55
C LEU A 103 -16.82 -4.45 7.53
N GLN A 104 -16.34 -4.95 8.67
CA GLN A 104 -15.74 -6.28 8.78
C GLN A 104 -16.75 -7.39 8.42
N GLY A 105 -18.00 -7.27 8.86
CA GLY A 105 -19.07 -8.20 8.48
C GLY A 105 -19.35 -8.22 6.97
N MET A 106 -19.09 -7.11 6.27
CA MET A 106 -19.24 -7.03 4.80
C MET A 106 -18.06 -7.66 4.04
N ALA A 107 -16.89 -7.86 4.67
CA ALA A 107 -15.67 -8.31 4.00
C ALA A 107 -15.75 -9.74 3.45
N GLY A 108 -16.65 -10.58 3.99
CA GLY A 108 -16.91 -11.94 3.51
C GLY A 108 -17.85 -12.03 2.31
N GLY A 109 -18.43 -10.91 1.84
CA GLY A 109 -19.38 -10.90 0.74
C GLY A 109 -18.73 -10.95 -0.66
N GLY A 110 -19.44 -11.55 -1.62
CA GLY A 110 -19.07 -11.52 -3.04
C GLY A 110 -19.30 -10.14 -3.65
N MET A 111 -18.28 -9.28 -3.62
CA MET A 111 -18.32 -7.90 -4.13
C MET A 111 -17.41 -7.73 -5.36
N ALA A 112 -17.74 -6.75 -6.20
CA ALA A 112 -16.84 -6.29 -7.26
C ALA A 112 -15.48 -5.81 -6.67
N ALA A 113 -14.40 -6.00 -7.41
CA ALA A 113 -13.02 -5.78 -6.94
C ALA A 113 -12.82 -4.37 -6.35
N GLU A 114 -13.28 -3.32 -7.02
CA GLU A 114 -13.16 -1.94 -6.56
C GLU A 114 -13.91 -1.68 -5.24
N LYS A 115 -15.10 -2.27 -5.09
CA LYS A 115 -15.90 -2.15 -3.85
C LYS A 115 -15.21 -2.87 -2.69
N LYS A 116 -14.60 -4.03 -2.96
CA LYS A 116 -13.83 -4.80 -1.99
C LYS A 116 -12.55 -4.06 -1.58
N GLN A 117 -11.86 -3.43 -2.53
CA GLN A 117 -10.68 -2.60 -2.28
C GLN A 117 -11.03 -1.41 -1.39
N TRP A 118 -12.08 -0.66 -1.73
CA TRP A 118 -12.53 0.48 -0.94
C TRP A 118 -12.97 0.08 0.47
N LEU A 119 -13.64 -1.08 0.60
CA LEU A 119 -13.99 -1.64 1.90
C LEU A 119 -12.75 -1.90 2.77
N GLY A 120 -11.70 -2.50 2.18
CA GLY A 120 -10.42 -2.73 2.85
C GLY A 120 -9.76 -1.43 3.33
N GLN A 121 -9.69 -0.42 2.46
CA GLN A 121 -9.15 0.91 2.80
C GLN A 121 -9.88 1.54 3.99
N ARG A 122 -11.23 1.53 3.97
CA ARG A 122 -12.05 2.06 5.07
C ARG A 122 -11.83 1.34 6.40
N ILE A 123 -11.71 0.01 6.37
CA ILE A 123 -11.41 -0.79 7.56
C ILE A 123 -10.03 -0.41 8.11
N GLY A 124 -9.03 -0.27 7.24
CA GLY A 124 -7.68 0.15 7.63
C GLY A 124 -7.66 1.54 8.31
N LEU A 125 -8.37 2.50 7.75
CA LEU A 125 -8.51 3.86 8.30
C LEU A 125 -9.21 3.87 9.66
N LEU A 126 -10.32 3.14 9.81
CA LEU A 126 -11.04 3.05 11.08
C LEU A 126 -10.21 2.40 12.18
N LYS A 127 -9.43 1.35 11.86
CA LYS A 127 -8.52 0.71 12.83
C LYS A 127 -7.49 1.69 13.37
N GLN A 128 -7.04 2.65 12.56
CA GLN A 128 -6.10 3.68 13.01
C GLN A 128 -6.77 4.73 13.91
N LEU A 129 -8.04 5.07 13.68
CA LEU A 129 -8.79 6.03 14.49
C LEU A 129 -9.30 5.45 15.83
N VAL A 130 -9.47 4.13 15.93
CA VAL A 130 -9.93 3.43 17.14
C VAL A 130 -8.78 3.10 18.11
N LYS A 131 -7.55 3.01 17.60
CA LYS A 131 -6.33 2.82 18.39
C LYS A 131 -6.15 3.98 19.38
#